data_AF-A6J7Q6-F1
#
_entry.id   AF-A6J7Q6-F1
#
_cell.length_a   1.000
_cell.length_b   1.000
_cell.length_c   1.000
_cell.angle_alpha   90.00
_cell.angle_beta   90.00
_cell.angle_gamma   90.00
#
_symmetry.space_group_name_H-M   'P 1'
#
loop_
_entity.id
_entity.type
_entity.pdbx_description
1 polymer ?
#
loop_
_entity_poly.entity_id
_entity_poly.type
_entity_poly.pdbx_seq_one_letter_code
_entity_poly.pdbx_strand_id
1 'polypeptide(L)'
;MQLSFSRPRPWTLLLMVVSNLLLWENVSSGNLNSNETDGDLLFTEGLFDTATRLSQDIRDLDIEFLRMYAVNEVSEKLYNKHMLEFIEDMEFVVKALTCCHNYSIKTPENLDEAQQIPFNDFPKLILSRMWGWNETSKNLLTILRSIPGMHDDVISLAQAIERKLAELFEYTQSILTLIFGPTENVDRSIFSGLEDLKASDEELRFFALCKFSYCLRVDLQTIELYFKLLQCAVNVNSNVCLSINSEDSS
;
A
#
# COMPACT_ATOMS: atom_id res chain seq x y z
N MET A 1 59.28 -32.79 19.29
CA MET A 1 57.83 -32.51 19.20
C MET A 1 57.44 -31.74 20.46
N GLN A 2 57.28 -30.41 20.33
CA GLN A 2 56.43 -29.52 21.14
C GLN A 2 56.78 -28.07 20.73
N LEU A 3 55.89 -27.45 19.97
CA LEU A 3 55.84 -26.00 19.80
C LEU A 3 54.61 -25.54 20.57
N SER A 4 54.84 -24.58 21.46
CA SER A 4 53.88 -23.99 22.37
C SER A 4 52.80 -23.20 21.61
N PHE A 5 51.53 -23.51 21.87
CA PHE A 5 50.41 -22.69 21.43
C PHE A 5 50.31 -21.48 22.37
N SER A 6 50.68 -20.30 21.87
CA SER A 6 50.38 -19.03 22.53
C SER A 6 48.94 -18.64 22.21
N ARG A 7 48.17 -18.38 23.28
CA ARG A 7 46.77 -17.94 23.25
C ARG A 7 46.70 -16.47 22.79
N PRO A 8 45.90 -16.10 21.77
CA PRO A 8 45.70 -14.69 21.45
C PRO A 8 44.84 -14.02 22.54
N ARG A 9 45.27 -12.83 22.95
CA ARG A 9 44.56 -11.96 23.90
C ARG A 9 43.25 -11.44 23.27
N PRO A 10 42.14 -11.34 24.03
CA PRO A 10 40.82 -11.00 23.50
C PRO A 10 40.61 -9.51 23.18
N TRP A 11 41.66 -8.69 23.19
CA TRP A 11 41.56 -7.25 22.95
C TRP A 11 41.76 -6.82 21.50
N THR A 12 42.30 -7.68 20.64
CA THR A 12 42.56 -7.33 19.23
C THR A 12 41.35 -7.53 18.32
N LEU A 13 40.25 -8.11 18.80
CA LEU A 13 39.03 -8.37 18.01
C LEU A 13 38.00 -7.25 18.07
N LEU A 14 38.15 -6.26 18.96
CA LEU A 14 37.17 -5.16 19.07
C LEU A 14 37.41 -4.01 18.09
N LEU A 15 38.57 -3.95 17.42
CA LEU A 15 38.90 -2.85 16.50
C LEU A 15 38.46 -3.08 15.04
N MET A 16 37.95 -4.26 14.69
CA MET A 16 37.42 -4.53 13.35
C MET A 16 35.93 -4.20 13.19
N VAL A 17 35.20 -3.96 14.28
CA VAL A 17 33.76 -3.68 14.22
C VAL A 17 33.44 -2.18 14.14
N VAL A 18 34.37 -1.31 14.57
CA VAL A 18 34.15 0.15 14.57
C VAL A 18 34.51 0.79 13.23
N SER A 19 35.32 0.15 12.38
CA SER A 19 35.70 0.69 11.07
C SER A 19 34.55 0.70 10.06
N ASN A 20 33.48 -0.09 10.26
CA ASN A 20 32.30 -0.08 9.38
C ASN A 20 31.27 1.00 9.74
N LEU A 21 31.36 1.60 10.94
CA LEU A 21 30.45 2.67 11.36
C LEU A 21 30.96 4.07 10.99
N LEU A 22 32.26 4.22 10.73
CA LEU A 22 32.90 5.50 10.37
C LEU A 22 33.06 5.73 8.86
N LEU A 23 32.60 4.79 8.02
CA LEU A 23 32.66 4.88 6.56
C LEU A 23 31.45 5.61 5.93
N TRP A 24 30.49 6.06 6.73
CA TRP A 24 29.33 6.84 6.27
C TRP A 24 29.50 8.36 6.31
N GLU A 25 30.62 8.87 6.80
CA GLU A 25 30.85 10.32 6.91
C GLU A 25 31.50 10.96 5.67
N ASN A 26 31.76 10.17 4.61
CA ASN A 26 32.21 10.70 3.32
C ASN A 26 31.49 10.00 2.16
N VAL A 27 30.16 10.13 2.11
CA VAL A 27 29.44 10.04 0.83
C VAL A 27 29.77 11.32 0.06
N SER A 28 30.98 11.36 -0.50
CA SER A 28 31.27 12.18 -1.66
C SER A 28 30.20 11.84 -2.69
N SER A 29 29.37 12.83 -3.03
CA SER A 29 28.54 12.84 -4.23
C SER A 29 29.36 12.30 -5.39
N GLY A 30 29.19 11.00 -5.67
CA GLY A 30 29.89 10.31 -6.73
C GLY A 30 29.45 10.95 -8.02
N ASN A 31 30.37 11.65 -8.68
CA ASN A 31 30.14 12.24 -9.98
C ASN A 31 29.75 11.11 -10.95
N LEU A 32 28.46 11.04 -11.29
CA LEU A 32 27.85 10.16 -12.28
C LEU A 32 28.43 10.49 -13.66
N ASN A 33 29.61 9.94 -13.96
CA ASN A 33 30.17 9.97 -15.30
C ASN A 33 29.72 8.71 -16.08
N SER A 34 28.66 8.91 -16.85
CA SER A 34 28.42 8.46 -18.24
C SER A 34 28.74 6.99 -18.60
N ASN A 35 27.70 6.16 -18.58
CA ASN A 35 27.31 5.18 -19.62
C ASN A 35 26.53 3.95 -19.08
N GLU A 36 26.12 3.96 -17.80
CA GLU A 36 25.36 2.87 -17.15
C GLU A 36 23.90 3.25 -16.79
N THR A 37 23.41 4.38 -17.30
CA THR A 37 22.12 4.97 -16.89
C THR A 37 20.89 4.29 -17.50
N ASP A 38 21.01 3.64 -18.66
CA ASP A 38 19.86 3.10 -19.39
C ASP A 38 19.29 1.84 -18.73
N GLY A 39 20.16 0.96 -18.22
CA GLY A 39 19.75 -0.29 -17.58
C GLY A 39 19.09 -0.12 -16.21
N ASP A 40 19.54 0.87 -15.42
CA ASP A 40 19.05 1.11 -14.05
C ASP A 40 17.71 1.88 -14.06
N LEU A 41 17.52 2.79 -15.03
CA LEU A 41 16.25 3.49 -15.26
C LEU A 41 15.16 2.53 -15.78
N LEU A 42 15.49 1.66 -16.74
CA LEU A 42 14.57 0.64 -17.26
C LEU A 42 14.17 -0.40 -16.19
N PHE A 43 15.11 -0.76 -15.30
CA PHE A 43 14.81 -1.63 -14.16
C PHE A 43 13.81 -0.97 -13.21
N THR A 44 14.00 0.30 -12.90
CA THR A 44 13.13 1.06 -11.98
C THR A 44 11.73 1.31 -12.57
N GLU A 45 11.63 1.59 -13.87
CA GLU A 45 10.34 1.72 -14.59
C GLU A 45 9.52 0.43 -14.55
N GLY A 46 10.17 -0.73 -14.82
CA GLY A 46 9.51 -2.03 -14.74
C GLY A 46 9.00 -2.41 -13.34
N LEU A 47 9.61 -1.87 -12.28
CA LEU A 47 9.14 -2.07 -10.90
C LEU A 47 7.81 -1.34 -10.65
N PHE A 48 7.72 -0.07 -11.01
CA PHE A 48 6.51 0.72 -10.82
C PHE A 48 5.35 0.25 -11.71
N ASP A 49 5.64 -0.21 -12.93
CA ASP A 49 4.64 -0.83 -13.83
C ASP A 49 4.04 -2.10 -13.23
N THR A 50 4.87 -2.93 -12.59
CA THR A 50 4.40 -4.16 -11.94
C THR A 50 3.48 -3.85 -10.75
N ALA A 51 3.83 -2.86 -9.93
CA ALA A 51 2.99 -2.42 -8.81
C ALA A 51 1.64 -1.86 -9.30
N THR A 52 1.66 -1.10 -10.41
CA THR A 52 0.46 -0.56 -11.06
C THR A 52 -0.44 -1.68 -11.58
N ARG A 53 0.14 -2.68 -12.26
CA ARG A 53 -0.61 -3.85 -12.75
C ARG A 53 -1.27 -4.63 -11.61
N LEU A 54 -0.53 -4.90 -10.53
CA LEU A 54 -1.09 -5.57 -9.35
C LEU A 54 -2.24 -4.78 -8.72
N SER A 55 -2.09 -3.46 -8.62
CA SER A 55 -3.13 -2.57 -8.10
C SER A 55 -4.38 -2.59 -8.98
N GLN A 56 -4.22 -2.62 -10.31
CA GLN A 56 -5.33 -2.78 -11.25
C GLN A 56 -6.02 -4.14 -11.11
N ASP A 57 -5.26 -5.24 -11.05
CA ASP A 57 -5.80 -6.58 -10.84
C ASP A 57 -6.66 -6.65 -9.56
N ILE A 58 -6.22 -6.01 -8.47
CA ILE A 58 -6.98 -5.96 -7.21
C ILE A 58 -8.28 -5.16 -7.38
N ARG A 59 -8.25 -4.02 -8.07
CA ARG A 59 -9.47 -3.21 -8.32
C ARG A 59 -10.50 -3.97 -9.14
N ASP A 60 -10.06 -4.70 -10.16
CA ASP A 60 -10.95 -5.48 -11.01
C ASP A 60 -11.60 -6.63 -10.22
N LEU A 61 -10.81 -7.33 -9.39
CA LEU A 61 -11.31 -8.33 -8.46
C LEU A 61 -12.27 -7.75 -7.42
N ASP A 62 -12.01 -6.56 -6.88
CA ASP A 62 -12.86 -5.89 -5.91
C ASP A 62 -14.24 -5.54 -6.48
N ILE A 63 -14.28 -5.05 -7.72
CA ILE A 63 -15.53 -4.78 -8.44
C ILE A 63 -16.32 -6.08 -8.66
N GLU A 64 -15.63 -7.15 -9.08
CA GLU A 64 -16.26 -8.45 -9.29
C GLU A 64 -16.78 -9.04 -7.98
N PHE A 65 -16.00 -8.96 -6.91
CA PHE A 65 -16.37 -9.38 -5.56
C PHE A 65 -17.64 -8.69 -5.07
N LEU A 66 -17.70 -7.36 -5.15
CA LEU A 66 -18.87 -6.60 -4.71
C LEU A 66 -20.12 -6.96 -5.52
N ARG A 67 -19.99 -7.13 -6.84
CA ARG A 67 -21.08 -7.58 -7.71
C ARG A 67 -21.56 -8.97 -7.35
N MET A 68 -20.62 -9.91 -7.16
CA MET A 68 -20.95 -11.30 -6.81
C MET A 68 -21.69 -11.37 -5.47
N TYR A 69 -21.24 -10.60 -4.48
CA TYR A 69 -21.93 -10.48 -3.19
C TYR A 69 -23.35 -9.91 -3.38
N ALA A 70 -23.48 -8.80 -4.11
CA ALA A 70 -24.77 -8.14 -4.31
C ALA A 70 -25.80 -9.03 -5.05
N VAL A 71 -25.35 -9.96 -5.90
CA VAL A 71 -26.24 -10.87 -6.63
C VAL A 71 -26.63 -12.09 -5.81
N ASN A 72 -25.74 -12.62 -4.97
CA ASN A 72 -25.96 -13.90 -4.28
C ASN A 72 -26.38 -13.75 -2.81
N GLU A 73 -25.93 -12.68 -2.15
CA GLU A 73 -26.06 -12.51 -0.69
C GLU A 73 -27.06 -11.41 -0.31
N VAL A 74 -27.52 -10.64 -1.29
CA VAL A 74 -28.42 -9.50 -1.09
C VAL A 74 -29.77 -9.76 -1.75
N SER A 75 -30.85 -9.51 -1.02
CA SER A 75 -32.21 -9.64 -1.49
C SER A 75 -32.48 -8.71 -2.67
N GLU A 76 -33.25 -9.18 -3.65
CA GLU A 76 -33.60 -8.41 -4.85
C GLU A 76 -34.21 -7.04 -4.51
N LYS A 77 -35.00 -6.97 -3.42
CA LYS A 77 -35.57 -5.73 -2.92
C LYS A 77 -34.49 -4.74 -2.47
N LEU A 78 -33.50 -5.21 -1.71
CA LEU A 78 -32.43 -4.37 -1.19
C LEU A 78 -31.46 -3.96 -2.32
N TYR A 79 -31.16 -4.90 -3.22
CA TYR A 79 -30.41 -4.64 -4.45
C TYR A 79 -31.07 -3.51 -5.25
N ASN A 80 -32.36 -3.63 -5.59
CA ASN A 80 -33.06 -2.60 -6.36
C ASN A 80 -33.16 -1.26 -5.62
N LYS A 81 -33.26 -1.26 -4.29
CA LYS A 81 -33.32 -0.05 -3.45
C LYS A 81 -32.00 0.72 -3.49
N HIS A 82 -30.87 0.06 -3.18
CA HIS A 82 -29.61 0.76 -2.93
C HIS A 82 -28.64 0.74 -4.09
N MET A 83 -28.73 -0.20 -5.03
CA MET A 83 -27.80 -0.23 -6.17
C MET A 83 -27.99 1.00 -7.07
N LEU A 84 -29.22 1.50 -7.20
CA LEU A 84 -29.51 2.77 -7.86
C LEU A 84 -28.95 3.97 -7.08
N GLU A 85 -29.14 4.05 -5.75
CA GLU A 85 -28.57 5.11 -4.92
C GLU A 85 -27.03 5.10 -4.96
N PHE A 86 -26.42 3.91 -4.98
CA PHE A 86 -24.97 3.75 -5.05
C PHE A 86 -24.38 4.12 -6.42
N ILE A 87 -25.15 3.95 -7.51
CA ILE A 87 -24.73 4.32 -8.87
C ILE A 87 -25.04 5.78 -9.19
N GLU A 88 -26.19 6.30 -8.75
CA GLU A 88 -26.75 7.58 -9.19
C GLU A 88 -26.49 8.71 -8.18
N ASP A 89 -26.39 8.41 -6.87
CA ASP A 89 -26.20 9.42 -5.82
C ASP A 89 -24.78 9.35 -5.24
N MET A 90 -23.84 9.91 -5.99
CA MET A 90 -22.45 10.09 -5.55
C MET A 90 -22.33 10.93 -4.26
N GLU A 91 -23.31 11.78 -3.94
CA GLU A 91 -23.32 12.56 -2.69
C GLU A 91 -23.65 11.67 -1.48
N PHE A 92 -24.58 10.71 -1.64
CA PHE A 92 -24.85 9.66 -0.65
C PHE A 92 -23.64 8.73 -0.46
N VAL A 93 -23.01 8.29 -1.55
CA VAL A 93 -21.78 7.47 -1.50
C VAL A 93 -20.67 8.20 -0.76
N VAL A 94 -20.44 9.48 -1.06
CA VAL A 94 -19.47 10.32 -0.35
C VAL A 94 -19.88 10.49 1.11
N LYS A 95 -21.12 10.89 1.44
CA LYS A 95 -21.54 11.09 2.83
C LYS A 95 -21.55 9.82 3.68
N ALA A 96 -21.91 8.68 3.10
CA ALA A 96 -22.04 7.41 3.81
C ALA A 96 -20.69 6.67 3.93
N LEU A 97 -19.77 6.84 2.99
CA LEU A 97 -18.54 6.04 2.88
C LEU A 97 -17.23 6.83 3.02
N THR A 98 -17.29 8.16 3.25
CA THR A 98 -16.11 9.06 3.31
C THR A 98 -15.03 8.64 4.30
N CYS A 99 -15.37 7.97 5.39
CA CYS A 99 -14.39 7.64 6.43
C CYS A 99 -13.80 6.24 6.24
N CYS A 100 -12.82 6.13 5.35
CA CYS A 100 -12.17 4.86 5.05
C CYS A 100 -11.28 4.35 6.18
N HIS A 101 -10.54 5.22 6.85
CA HIS A 101 -9.67 4.80 7.94
C HIS A 101 -9.53 5.92 8.96
N ASN A 102 -9.23 5.55 10.19
CA ASN A 102 -8.66 6.46 11.18
C ASN A 102 -7.15 6.20 11.21
N TYR A 103 -6.47 6.45 10.09
CA TYR A 103 -5.01 6.35 10.05
C TYR A 103 -4.42 7.29 11.09
N SER A 104 -3.50 6.82 11.93
CA SER A 104 -2.78 7.71 12.87
C SER A 104 -1.93 8.73 12.10
N ILE A 105 -1.58 8.40 10.85
CA ILE A 105 -0.78 9.23 9.98
C ILE A 105 -1.70 9.94 8.97
N LYS A 106 -1.63 11.28 8.96
CA LYS A 106 -2.35 12.11 8.00
C LYS A 106 -1.96 11.71 6.58
N THR A 107 -2.98 11.45 5.78
CA THR A 107 -2.81 11.16 4.36
C THR A 107 -3.07 12.45 3.62
N PRO A 108 -2.19 12.87 2.70
CA PRO A 108 -2.43 14.02 1.84
C PRO A 108 -3.69 13.77 1.01
N GLU A 109 -4.60 14.74 1.03
CA GLU A 109 -5.88 14.66 0.30
C GLU A 109 -5.74 15.14 -1.16
N ASN A 110 -4.63 15.82 -1.48
CA ASN A 110 -4.37 16.40 -2.79
C ASN A 110 -2.85 16.43 -3.10
N LEU A 111 -2.53 16.79 -4.34
CA LEU A 111 -1.14 16.84 -4.82
C LEU A 111 -0.30 17.86 -4.04
N ASP A 112 -0.88 19.01 -3.67
CA ASP A 112 -0.17 20.06 -2.93
C ASP A 112 0.23 19.58 -1.53
N GLU A 113 -0.66 18.87 -0.84
CA GLU A 113 -0.35 18.22 0.44
C GLU A 113 0.67 17.10 0.28
N ALA A 114 0.58 16.31 -0.81
CA ALA A 114 1.54 15.24 -1.08
C ALA A 114 2.94 15.77 -1.35
N GLN A 115 3.06 16.93 -2.01
CA GLN A 115 4.33 17.62 -2.27
C GLN A 115 4.97 18.19 -0.99
N GLN A 116 4.18 18.45 0.06
CA GLN A 116 4.71 18.94 1.34
C GLN A 116 5.23 17.82 2.25
N ILE A 117 5.03 16.55 1.90
CA ILE A 117 5.51 15.42 2.70
C ILE A 117 7.01 15.25 2.46
N PRO A 118 7.82 15.16 3.53
CA PRO A 118 9.23 14.87 3.39
C PRO A 118 9.44 13.56 2.61
N PHE A 119 10.32 13.58 1.60
CA PHE A 119 10.57 12.41 0.74
C PHE A 119 10.89 11.12 1.55
N ASN A 120 11.59 11.26 2.67
CA ASN A 120 11.95 10.14 3.57
C ASN A 120 10.76 9.57 4.38
N ASP A 121 9.61 10.24 4.42
CA ASP A 121 8.42 9.79 5.12
C ASP A 121 7.49 8.93 4.23
N PHE A 122 7.66 8.98 2.90
CA PHE A 122 6.87 8.19 1.95
C PHE A 122 6.88 6.68 2.24
N PRO A 123 8.03 6.03 2.53
CA PRO A 123 8.04 4.59 2.80
C PRO A 123 7.13 4.21 3.96
N LYS A 124 7.15 5.01 5.03
CA LYS A 124 6.33 4.78 6.21
C LYS A 124 4.85 4.91 5.87
N LEU A 125 4.46 5.91 5.09
CA LEU A 125 3.07 6.14 4.68
C LEU A 125 2.52 5.00 3.81
N ILE A 126 3.30 4.59 2.81
CA ILE A 126 2.90 3.54 1.86
C ILE A 126 2.82 2.19 2.58
N LEU A 127 3.84 1.83 3.36
CA LEU A 127 3.88 0.54 4.06
C LEU A 127 2.80 0.40 5.11
N SER A 128 2.48 1.48 5.85
CA SER A 128 1.43 1.44 6.88
C SER A 128 0.07 1.12 6.25
N ARG A 129 -0.22 1.77 5.12
CA ARG A 129 -1.47 1.56 4.37
C ARG A 129 -1.54 0.16 3.76
N MET A 130 -0.47 -0.28 3.09
CA MET A 130 -0.43 -1.63 2.50
C MET A 130 -0.51 -2.73 3.55
N TRP A 131 0.14 -2.54 4.70
CA TRP A 131 0.01 -3.46 5.84
C TRP A 131 -1.43 -3.50 6.34
N GLY A 132 -2.06 -2.34 6.51
CA GLY A 132 -3.46 -2.22 6.93
C GLY A 132 -4.40 -3.00 6.02
N TRP A 133 -4.25 -2.86 4.69
CA TRP A 133 -5.08 -3.60 3.73
C TRP A 133 -4.81 -5.11 3.71
N ASN A 134 -3.54 -5.53 3.81
CA ASN A 134 -3.17 -6.94 3.88
C ASN A 134 -3.83 -7.66 5.08
N GLU A 135 -3.82 -7.04 6.25
CA GLU A 135 -4.48 -7.61 7.43
C GLU A 135 -6.01 -7.48 7.37
N THR A 136 -6.52 -6.38 6.81
CA THR A 136 -7.96 -6.17 6.62
C THR A 136 -8.56 -7.24 5.70
N SER A 137 -7.91 -7.58 4.58
CA SER A 137 -8.40 -8.62 3.66
C SER A 137 -8.43 -10.01 4.29
N LYS A 138 -7.46 -10.34 5.15
CA LYS A 138 -7.46 -11.60 5.92
C LYS A 138 -8.62 -11.66 6.89
N ASN A 139 -8.90 -10.54 7.58
CA ASN A 139 -10.02 -10.44 8.50
C ASN A 139 -11.35 -10.57 7.75
N LEU A 140 -11.52 -9.86 6.62
CA LEU A 140 -12.68 -9.97 5.75
C LEU A 140 -12.93 -11.43 5.34
N LEU A 141 -11.91 -12.11 4.80
CA LEU A 141 -12.03 -13.50 4.37
C LEU A 141 -12.42 -14.43 5.53
N THR A 142 -11.90 -14.18 6.73
CA THR A 142 -12.26 -14.94 7.93
C THR A 142 -13.72 -14.73 8.31
N ILE A 143 -14.20 -13.50 8.24
CA ILE A 143 -15.60 -13.16 8.52
C ILE A 143 -16.53 -13.81 7.51
N LEU A 144 -16.26 -13.67 6.20
CA LEU A 144 -17.09 -14.25 5.14
C LEU A 144 -17.22 -15.77 5.29
N ARG A 145 -16.11 -16.47 5.56
CA ARG A 145 -16.11 -17.92 5.82
C ARG A 145 -16.89 -18.33 7.07
N SER A 146 -17.10 -17.41 8.01
CA SER A 146 -17.87 -17.68 9.22
C SER A 146 -19.38 -17.52 9.04
N ILE A 147 -19.83 -16.87 7.95
CA ILE A 147 -21.25 -16.64 7.66
C ILE A 147 -21.84 -17.93 7.06
N PRO A 148 -22.84 -18.55 7.72
CA PRO A 148 -23.46 -19.76 7.19
C PRO A 148 -24.18 -19.50 5.87
N GLY A 149 -23.92 -20.33 4.86
CA GLY A 149 -24.59 -20.24 3.56
C GLY A 149 -23.99 -19.22 2.59
N MET A 150 -22.87 -18.58 2.95
CA MET A 150 -22.15 -17.68 2.04
C MET A 150 -21.71 -18.41 0.77
N HIS A 151 -21.99 -17.81 -0.39
CA HIS A 151 -21.72 -18.38 -1.69
C HIS A 151 -20.21 -18.58 -1.94
N ASP A 152 -19.84 -19.76 -2.48
CA ASP A 152 -18.44 -20.14 -2.67
C ASP A 152 -17.68 -19.19 -3.61
N ASP A 153 -18.35 -18.63 -4.62
CA ASP A 153 -17.73 -17.65 -5.53
C ASP A 153 -17.37 -16.33 -4.81
N VAL A 154 -18.18 -15.89 -3.85
CA VAL A 154 -17.89 -14.72 -3.02
C VAL A 154 -16.63 -14.97 -2.18
N ILE A 155 -16.54 -16.14 -1.55
CA ILE A 155 -15.37 -16.54 -0.75
C ILE A 155 -14.13 -16.64 -1.66
N SER A 156 -14.28 -17.21 -2.85
CA SER A 156 -13.18 -17.40 -3.81
C SER A 156 -12.61 -16.06 -4.30
N LEU A 157 -13.47 -15.09 -4.60
CA LEU A 157 -13.06 -13.74 -4.98
C LEU A 157 -12.39 -12.99 -3.82
N ALA A 158 -12.94 -13.08 -2.60
CA ALA A 158 -12.30 -12.51 -1.42
C ALA A 158 -10.91 -13.10 -1.16
N GLN A 159 -10.74 -14.41 -1.39
CA GLN A 159 -9.44 -15.08 -1.29
C GLN A 159 -8.49 -14.68 -2.43
N ALA A 160 -8.98 -14.36 -3.63
CA ALA A 160 -8.16 -13.82 -4.69
C ALA A 160 -7.64 -12.42 -4.34
N ILE A 161 -8.51 -11.55 -3.81
CA ILE A 161 -8.14 -10.21 -3.32
C ILE A 161 -7.10 -10.30 -2.22
N GLU A 162 -7.30 -11.16 -1.21
CA GLU A 162 -6.37 -11.34 -0.10
C GLU A 162 -4.97 -11.73 -0.58
N ARG A 163 -4.87 -12.71 -1.49
CA ARG A 163 -3.59 -13.13 -2.07
C ARG A 163 -2.91 -12.02 -2.86
N LYS A 164 -3.68 -11.26 -3.65
CA LYS A 164 -3.14 -10.16 -4.45
C LYS A 164 -2.69 -8.97 -3.61
N LEU A 165 -3.38 -8.67 -2.53
CA LEU A 165 -2.94 -7.68 -1.55
C LEU A 165 -1.67 -8.10 -0.82
N ALA A 166 -1.52 -9.38 -0.47
CA ALA A 166 -0.29 -9.91 0.09
C ALA A 166 0.88 -9.79 -0.91
N GLU A 167 0.66 -10.17 -2.18
CA GLU A 167 1.66 -10.03 -3.27
C GLU A 167 2.08 -8.56 -3.44
N LEU A 168 1.12 -7.63 -3.53
CA LEU A 168 1.41 -6.21 -3.67
C LEU A 168 2.14 -5.65 -2.45
N PHE A 169 1.80 -6.09 -1.23
CA PHE A 169 2.48 -5.65 -0.01
C PHE A 169 3.95 -6.06 0.03
N GLU A 170 4.25 -7.34 -0.23
CA GLU A 170 5.63 -7.86 -0.28
C GLU A 170 6.45 -7.15 -1.38
N TYR A 171 5.83 -6.93 -2.53
CA TYR A 171 6.45 -6.24 -3.65
C TYR A 171 6.75 -4.78 -3.33
N THR A 172 5.78 -4.08 -2.73
CA THR A 172 5.92 -2.70 -2.25
C THR A 172 7.03 -2.58 -1.21
N GLN A 173 7.09 -3.53 -0.26
CA GLN A 173 8.15 -3.57 0.75
C GLN A 173 9.54 -3.74 0.12
N SER A 174 9.64 -4.56 -0.92
CA SER A 174 10.89 -4.78 -1.65
C SER A 174 11.34 -3.50 -2.39
N ILE A 175 10.43 -2.83 -3.11
CA ILE A 175 10.73 -1.56 -3.81
C ILE A 175 11.19 -0.49 -2.82
N LEU A 176 10.46 -0.30 -1.72
CA LEU A 176 10.79 0.75 -0.76
C LEU A 176 12.10 0.47 -0.02
N THR A 177 12.38 -0.81 0.28
CA THR A 177 13.66 -1.21 0.89
C THR A 177 14.82 -0.99 -0.08
N LEU A 178 14.62 -1.19 -1.38
CA LEU A 178 15.64 -0.91 -2.40
C LEU A 178 15.97 0.59 -2.47
N ILE A 179 14.96 1.46 -2.45
CA ILE A 179 15.14 2.92 -2.62
C ILE A 179 15.62 3.59 -1.33
N PHE A 180 15.06 3.21 -0.17
CA PHE A 180 15.23 3.93 1.09
C PHE A 180 15.98 3.11 2.17
N GLY A 181 16.22 1.83 1.95
CA GLY A 181 16.64 0.90 2.98
C GLY A 181 15.47 0.44 3.89
N PRO A 182 15.75 -0.38 4.91
CA PRO A 182 14.73 -0.91 5.80
C PRO A 182 13.96 0.21 6.51
N THR A 183 12.63 0.18 6.42
CA THR A 183 11.76 1.16 7.07
C THR A 183 11.27 0.66 8.43
N GLU A 184 11.54 1.43 9.48
CA GLU A 184 11.01 1.20 10.83
C GLU A 184 9.72 2.00 11.08
N ASN A 185 9.02 1.71 12.17
CA ASN A 185 7.84 2.47 12.65
C ASN A 185 6.63 2.50 11.69
N VAL A 186 6.42 1.42 10.94
CA VAL A 186 5.17 1.21 10.18
C VAL A 186 3.98 1.17 11.15
N ASP A 187 2.96 2.00 10.89
CA ASP A 187 1.71 1.99 11.64
C ASP A 187 0.96 0.68 11.36
N ARG A 188 0.50 0.05 12.44
CA ARG A 188 -0.19 -1.25 12.41
C ARG A 188 -1.68 -1.11 12.73
N SER A 189 -2.26 0.01 12.32
CA SER A 189 -3.71 0.22 12.33
C SER A 189 -4.38 -0.65 11.26
N ILE A 190 -5.42 -1.39 11.66
CA ILE A 190 -6.29 -2.17 10.75
C ILE A 190 -7.53 -1.32 10.44
N PHE A 191 -8.12 -1.51 9.26
CA PHE A 191 -9.41 -0.89 8.91
C PHE A 191 -10.49 -1.26 9.93
N SER A 192 -11.22 -0.25 10.41
CA SER A 192 -12.40 -0.39 11.25
C SER A 192 -13.67 -0.32 10.40
N GLY A 193 -14.67 -1.16 10.67
CA GLY A 193 -15.95 -1.17 9.97
C GLY A 193 -16.32 -2.52 9.34
N LEU A 194 -15.47 -3.56 9.50
CA LEU A 194 -15.85 -4.92 9.11
C LEU A 194 -16.78 -5.60 10.14
N GLU A 195 -16.96 -5.00 11.32
CA GLU A 195 -17.81 -5.52 12.38
C GLU A 195 -19.27 -5.65 11.95
N ASP A 196 -19.75 -4.71 11.13
CA ASP A 196 -21.11 -4.67 10.60
C ASP A 196 -21.42 -5.86 9.68
N LEU A 197 -20.40 -6.53 9.13
CA LEU A 197 -20.58 -7.78 8.36
C LEU A 197 -21.11 -8.93 9.20
N LYS A 198 -20.95 -8.87 10.52
CA LYS A 198 -21.48 -9.87 11.46
C LYS A 198 -22.91 -9.57 11.89
N ALA A 199 -23.48 -8.45 11.46
CA ALA A 199 -24.86 -8.10 11.77
C ALA A 199 -25.84 -9.08 11.11
N SER A 200 -26.97 -9.32 11.77
CA SER A 200 -28.09 -10.04 11.15
C SER A 200 -28.77 -9.23 10.04
N ASP A 201 -28.66 -7.90 10.12
CA ASP A 201 -29.22 -6.95 9.17
C ASP A 201 -28.45 -6.97 7.84
N GLU A 202 -29.14 -7.28 6.75
CA GLU A 202 -28.58 -7.40 5.40
C GLU A 202 -28.12 -6.04 4.83
N GLU A 203 -28.83 -4.95 5.14
CA GLU A 203 -28.50 -3.59 4.69
C GLU A 203 -27.20 -3.12 5.33
N LEU A 204 -27.00 -3.39 6.62
CA LEU A 204 -25.74 -3.10 7.30
C LEU A 204 -24.56 -3.90 6.72
N ARG A 205 -24.74 -5.21 6.45
CA ARG A 205 -23.68 -6.02 5.84
C ARG A 205 -23.31 -5.52 4.45
N PHE A 206 -24.31 -5.19 3.63
CA PHE A 206 -24.08 -4.66 2.29
C PHE A 206 -23.31 -3.35 2.32
N PHE A 207 -23.73 -2.39 3.17
CA PHE A 207 -23.02 -1.12 3.32
C PHE A 207 -21.58 -1.28 3.82
N ALA A 208 -21.33 -2.24 4.72
CA ALA A 208 -19.97 -2.53 5.17
C ALA A 208 -19.06 -3.00 4.03
N LEU A 209 -19.55 -3.83 3.10
CA LEU A 209 -18.78 -4.23 1.92
C LEU A 209 -18.63 -3.11 0.89
N CYS A 210 -19.68 -2.32 0.67
CA CYS A 210 -19.61 -1.12 -0.14
C CYS A 210 -18.51 -0.18 0.36
N LYS A 211 -18.42 0.01 1.68
CA LYS A 211 -17.38 0.81 2.33
C LYS A 211 -16.00 0.19 2.12
N PHE A 212 -15.84 -1.11 2.39
CA PHE A 212 -14.60 -1.83 2.15
C PHE A 212 -14.10 -1.63 0.70
N SER A 213 -14.96 -1.88 -0.29
CA SER A 213 -14.62 -1.77 -1.72
C SER A 213 -14.29 -0.35 -2.14
N TYR A 214 -15.08 0.64 -1.70
CA TYR A 214 -14.79 2.04 -1.95
C TYR A 214 -13.40 2.43 -1.42
N CYS A 215 -13.13 2.08 -0.17
CA CYS A 215 -11.90 2.46 0.52
C CYS A 215 -10.67 1.76 -0.04
N LEU A 216 -10.78 0.49 -0.40
CA LEU A 216 -9.69 -0.24 -1.04
C LEU A 216 -9.28 0.44 -2.34
N ARG A 217 -10.25 0.84 -3.17
CA ARG A 217 -9.99 1.53 -4.43
C ARG A 217 -9.34 2.89 -4.24
N VAL A 218 -9.83 3.70 -3.30
CA VAL A 218 -9.26 5.02 -2.97
C VAL A 218 -7.81 4.88 -2.50
N ASP A 219 -7.53 3.94 -1.60
CA ASP A 219 -6.19 3.77 -1.06
C ASP A 219 -5.21 3.18 -2.07
N LEU A 220 -5.64 2.26 -2.94
CA LEU A 220 -4.81 1.77 -4.06
C LEU A 220 -4.46 2.91 -5.03
N GLN A 221 -5.42 3.77 -5.37
CA GLN A 221 -5.14 4.96 -6.20
C GLN A 221 -4.16 5.92 -5.53
N THR A 222 -4.29 6.09 -4.21
CA THR A 222 -3.37 6.92 -3.42
C THR A 222 -1.94 6.35 -3.44
N ILE A 223 -1.80 5.04 -3.30
CA ILE A 223 -0.50 4.36 -3.38
C ILE A 223 0.12 4.47 -4.78
N GLU A 224 -0.68 4.30 -5.84
CA GLU A 224 -0.22 4.53 -7.22
C GLU A 224 0.29 5.96 -7.43
N LEU A 225 -0.39 6.97 -6.87
CA LEU A 225 0.06 8.35 -6.93
C LEU A 225 1.41 8.52 -6.23
N TYR A 226 1.60 7.93 -5.05
CA TYR A 226 2.89 7.97 -4.37
C TYR A 226 3.99 7.28 -5.18
N PHE A 227 3.69 6.14 -5.80
CA PHE A 227 4.67 5.48 -6.65
C PHE A 227 5.05 6.32 -7.87
N LYS A 228 4.11 7.04 -8.48
CA LYS A 228 4.42 7.99 -9.56
C LYS A 228 5.31 9.14 -9.07
N LEU A 229 5.05 9.68 -7.88
CA LEU A 229 5.88 10.71 -7.28
C LEU A 229 7.29 10.19 -6.97
N LEU A 230 7.41 8.98 -6.42
CA LEU A 230 8.68 8.31 -6.16
C LEU A 230 9.45 8.05 -7.47
N GLN A 231 8.78 7.51 -8.49
CA GLN A 231 9.37 7.28 -9.81
C GLN A 231 9.90 8.59 -10.41
N CYS A 232 9.13 9.67 -10.32
CA CYS A 232 9.56 10.97 -10.77
C CYS A 232 10.80 11.44 -10.01
N ALA A 233 10.79 11.39 -8.68
CA ALA A 233 11.92 11.86 -7.86
C ALA A 233 13.20 11.02 -8.01
N VAL A 234 13.09 9.74 -8.35
CA VAL A 234 14.22 8.83 -8.60
C VAL A 234 14.77 9.01 -10.02
N ASN A 235 13.89 9.15 -11.03
CA ASN A 235 14.29 9.19 -12.44
C ASN A 235 14.56 10.61 -12.98
N VAL A 236 14.00 11.63 -12.34
CA VAL A 236 14.14 13.05 -12.68
C VAL A 236 14.59 13.79 -11.43
N ASN A 237 15.47 14.78 -11.58
CA ASN A 237 15.97 15.58 -10.45
C ASN A 237 14.82 16.03 -9.53
N SER A 238 14.86 15.67 -8.25
CA SER A 238 13.71 15.72 -7.31
C SER A 238 13.01 17.08 -7.25
N ASN A 239 13.77 18.16 -7.45
CA ASN A 239 13.25 19.53 -7.47
C ASN A 239 12.24 19.78 -8.59
N VAL A 240 12.39 19.17 -9.77
CA VAL A 240 11.48 19.36 -10.92
C VAL A 240 10.15 18.65 -10.69
N CYS A 241 10.18 17.47 -10.06
CA CYS A 241 8.98 16.67 -9.76
C CYS A 241 8.14 17.26 -8.62
N LEU A 242 8.79 17.92 -7.66
CA LEU A 242 8.14 18.55 -6.52
C LEU A 242 7.75 20.02 -6.79
N SER A 243 8.15 20.62 -7.93
CA SER A 243 7.92 22.03 -8.27
C SER A 243 6.90 22.29 -9.38
N ILE A 244 6.18 21.28 -9.86
CA ILE A 244 5.16 21.46 -10.90
C ILE A 244 3.95 22.17 -10.26
N ASN A 245 4.01 23.50 -10.21
CA ASN A 245 2.88 24.45 -10.19
C ASN A 245 3.31 25.94 -10.11
N SER A 246 4.60 26.30 -10.18
CA SER A 246 4.98 27.73 -10.11
C SER A 246 5.03 28.49 -11.44
N GLU A 247 4.87 27.85 -12.61
CA GLU A 247 5.02 28.52 -13.91
C GLU A 247 3.73 28.79 -14.69
N ASP A 248 2.56 28.27 -14.28
CA ASP A 248 1.27 28.54 -14.97
C ASP A 248 0.41 29.62 -14.30
N SER A 249 1.03 30.56 -13.60
CA SER A 249 0.37 31.79 -13.13
C SER A 249 1.19 33.03 -13.48
N SER A 250 1.29 33.33 -14.77
CA SER A 250 1.76 34.61 -15.31
C SER A 250 0.81 35.12 -16.38
#